data_AF-A0A7W1IYP0-F1
#
_entry.id   AF-A0A7W1IYP0-F1
#
_cell.length_a   1.000
_cell.length_b   1.000
_cell.length_c   1.000
_cell.angle_alpha   90.00
_cell.angle_beta   90.00
_cell.angle_gamma   90.00
#
_symmetry.space_group_name_H-M   'P 1'
#
loop_
_entity.id
_entity.type
_entity.pdbx_description
1 polymer ?
#
loop_
_entity_poly.entity_id
_entity_poly.type
_entity_poly.pdbx_seq_one_letter_code
_entity_poly.pdbx_strand_id
1 'polypeptide(L)'
;MVSDNDALRLRRLVFYAADIDRINAVLLAFVKKANAQSALVIDKEGHMVARQGFFKQDTSALSALVSGSFASTREVARLLGEPEFRVLFHQGQGQSIHITLLGERTLCVTVFSSAIKAGMIQVLCKELAVQLEAILNEAAKRKPEDQEKINEGLGKNFSDEMKNQLDALFGNL
;
A
#
# COMPACT_ATOMS: atom_id res chain seq x y z
N MET A 1 -11.06 26.85 9.20
CA MET A 1 -10.78 26.55 7.79
C MET A 1 -9.51 25.72 7.80
N VAL A 2 -9.59 24.42 7.49
CA VAL A 2 -8.42 23.53 7.50
C VAL A 2 -7.51 23.96 6.36
N SER A 3 -6.23 24.22 6.63
CA SER A 3 -5.25 24.56 5.59
C SER A 3 -5.20 23.45 4.54
N ASP A 4 -4.98 23.77 3.26
CA ASP A 4 -4.85 22.77 2.19
C ASP A 4 -3.77 21.71 2.52
N ASN A 5 -2.71 22.10 3.25
CA ASN A 5 -1.69 21.16 3.75
C ASN A 5 -2.21 20.18 4.80
N ASP A 6 -3.11 20.62 5.68
CA ASP A 6 -3.72 19.76 6.69
C ASP A 6 -4.76 18.83 6.04
N ALA A 7 -5.47 19.31 5.01
CA ALA A 7 -6.35 18.49 4.20
C ALA A 7 -5.57 17.42 3.40
N LEU A 8 -4.36 17.74 2.91
CA LEU A 8 -3.46 16.78 2.26
C LEU A 8 -2.91 15.75 3.24
N ARG A 9 -2.55 16.14 4.46
CA ARG A 9 -2.11 15.23 5.53
C ARG A 9 -3.22 14.30 6.01
N LEU A 10 -4.45 14.82 6.14
CA LEU A 10 -5.63 14.00 6.43
C LEU A 10 -5.98 13.02 5.30
N ARG A 11 -5.53 13.31 4.06
CA ARG A 11 -5.79 12.49 2.88
C ARG A 11 -4.76 11.39 2.64
N ARG A 12 -3.55 11.42 3.22
CA ARG A 12 -2.53 10.39 3.01
C ARG A 12 -2.26 9.63 4.30
N LEU A 13 -2.35 8.31 4.23
CA LEU A 13 -1.91 7.46 5.33
C LEU A 13 -0.39 7.57 5.44
N VAL A 14 0.11 8.04 6.58
CA VAL A 14 1.53 8.16 6.87
C VAL A 14 1.99 6.92 7.63
N PHE A 15 2.97 6.23 7.07
CA PHE A 15 3.63 5.10 7.70
C PHE A 15 4.96 5.54 8.29
N TYR A 16 5.17 5.24 9.57
CA TYR A 16 6.47 5.36 10.21
C TYR A 16 7.21 4.02 10.11
N ALA A 17 8.52 4.03 10.38
CA ALA A 17 9.36 2.84 10.29
C ALA A 17 8.77 1.62 11.03
N ALA A 18 8.25 1.80 12.24
CA ALA A 18 7.65 0.71 13.02
C ALA A 18 6.40 0.09 12.35
N ASP A 19 5.61 0.87 11.59
CA ASP A 19 4.47 0.31 10.86
C ASP A 19 4.94 -0.51 9.67
N ILE A 20 5.93 0.01 8.94
CA ILE A 20 6.54 -0.68 7.81
C ILE A 20 7.18 -2.00 8.25
N ASP A 21 7.85 -2.01 9.40
CA ASP A 21 8.44 -3.24 9.97
C ASP A 21 7.37 -4.28 10.30
N ARG A 22 6.25 -3.86 10.90
CA ARG A 22 5.11 -4.74 11.19
C ARG A 22 4.46 -5.27 9.91
N ILE A 23 4.24 -4.41 8.92
CA ILE A 23 3.72 -4.82 7.61
C ILE A 23 4.65 -5.84 6.97
N ASN A 24 5.96 -5.57 6.94
CA ASN A 24 6.96 -6.50 6.40
C ASN A 24 6.97 -7.85 7.13
N ALA A 25 6.88 -7.87 8.45
CA ALA A 25 6.82 -9.10 9.23
C ALA A 25 5.59 -9.95 8.87
N VAL A 26 4.42 -9.32 8.78
CA VAL A 26 3.16 -9.99 8.41
C VAL A 26 3.21 -10.51 6.97
N LEU A 27 3.70 -9.70 6.02
CA LEU A 27 3.86 -10.13 4.63
C LEU A 27 4.86 -11.29 4.49
N LEU A 28 5.98 -11.26 5.21
CA LEU A 28 6.98 -12.31 5.17
C LEU A 28 6.43 -13.64 5.71
N ALA A 29 5.69 -13.60 6.82
CA ALA A 29 5.03 -14.77 7.37
C ALA A 29 4.00 -15.35 6.39
N PHE A 30 3.21 -14.48 5.75
CA PHE A 30 2.25 -14.88 4.72
C PHE A 30 2.92 -15.51 3.50
N VAL A 31 3.96 -14.89 2.94
CA VAL A 31 4.69 -15.41 1.77
C VAL A 31 5.17 -16.84 2.01
N LYS A 32 5.72 -17.09 3.21
CA LYS A 32 6.13 -18.44 3.64
C LYS A 32 4.93 -19.39 3.80
N LYS A 33 3.89 -18.97 4.52
CA LYS A 33 2.70 -19.79 4.81
C LYS A 33 1.93 -20.18 3.54
N ALA A 34 1.78 -19.25 2.61
CA ALA A 34 1.02 -19.42 1.37
C ALA A 34 1.85 -20.01 0.23
N ASN A 35 3.17 -20.14 0.40
CA ASN A 35 4.11 -20.41 -0.69
C ASN A 35 3.91 -19.44 -1.88
N ALA A 36 3.56 -18.19 -1.57
CA ALA A 36 3.38 -17.15 -2.57
C ALA A 36 4.76 -16.72 -3.11
N GLN A 37 4.82 -16.25 -4.34
CA GLN A 37 6.07 -15.73 -4.90
C GLN A 37 6.39 -14.35 -4.32
N SER A 38 5.39 -13.47 -4.28
CA SER A 38 5.54 -12.11 -3.73
C SER A 38 4.21 -11.62 -3.18
N ALA A 39 4.26 -10.81 -2.13
CA ALA A 39 3.14 -10.05 -1.61
C ALA A 39 3.55 -8.57 -1.48
N LEU A 40 2.66 -7.66 -1.88
CA LEU A 40 2.89 -6.23 -1.90
C LEU A 40 1.75 -5.50 -1.21
N VAL A 41 2.05 -4.42 -0.51
CA VAL A 41 1.08 -3.43 -0.06
C VAL A 41 1.34 -2.17 -0.86
N ILE A 42 0.31 -1.67 -1.53
CA ILE A 42 0.38 -0.47 -2.38
C ILE A 42 -0.75 0.48 -2.02
N ASP A 43 -0.55 1.79 -2.21
CA ASP A 43 -1.66 2.74 -2.17
C ASP A 43 -2.49 2.69 -3.46
N LYS A 44 -3.63 3.38 -3.46
CA LYS A 44 -4.53 3.42 -4.62
C LYS A 44 -3.91 4.13 -5.83
N GLU A 45 -2.86 4.92 -5.63
CA GLU A 45 -2.10 5.59 -6.69
C GLU A 45 -1.01 4.69 -7.29
N GLY A 46 -0.81 3.48 -6.74
CA GLY A 46 0.15 2.49 -7.22
C GLY A 46 1.54 2.63 -6.59
N HIS A 47 1.72 3.49 -5.59
CA HIS A 47 2.98 3.57 -4.85
C HIS A 47 3.11 2.38 -3.90
N MET A 48 4.31 1.81 -3.86
CA MET A 48 4.62 0.67 -3.02
C MET A 48 4.93 1.10 -1.59
N VAL A 49 4.19 0.53 -0.64
CA VAL A 49 4.40 0.72 0.81
C VAL A 49 5.37 -0.32 1.33
N ALA A 50 5.14 -1.59 0.99
CA ALA A 50 5.95 -2.71 1.44
C ALA A 50 5.87 -3.88 0.45
N ARG A 51 6.90 -4.72 0.44
CA ARG A 51 6.97 -5.92 -0.39
C ARG A 51 7.76 -7.00 0.32
N GLN A 52 7.29 -8.23 0.23
CA GLN A 52 8.04 -9.43 0.63
C GLN A 52 7.94 -10.51 -0.44
N GLY A 53 8.94 -11.40 -0.45
CA GLY A 53 9.09 -12.42 -1.48
C GLY A 53 9.78 -11.89 -2.75
N PHE A 54 9.94 -12.78 -3.73
CA PHE A 54 10.62 -12.49 -4.98
C PHE A 54 9.75 -12.87 -6.18
N PHE A 55 9.50 -11.86 -7.01
CA PHE A 55 8.94 -11.99 -8.35
C PHE A 55 9.91 -11.29 -9.29
N LYS A 56 10.25 -11.96 -10.40
CA LYS A 56 11.34 -11.55 -11.30
C LYS A 56 11.03 -10.25 -12.05
N GLN A 57 9.76 -9.99 -12.27
CA GLN A 57 9.25 -8.90 -13.09
C GLN A 57 9.19 -7.60 -12.28
N ASP A 58 9.09 -6.48 -12.99
CA ASP A 58 9.03 -5.16 -12.38
C ASP A 58 7.75 -4.99 -11.55
N THR A 59 7.93 -4.96 -10.23
CA THR A 59 6.82 -4.80 -9.28
C THR A 59 6.29 -3.38 -9.20
N SER A 60 7.08 -2.37 -9.60
CA SER A 60 6.59 -0.99 -9.68
C SER A 60 5.63 -0.85 -10.86
N ALA A 61 5.99 -1.42 -12.02
CA ALA A 61 5.08 -1.51 -13.17
C ALA A 61 3.82 -2.31 -12.84
N LEU A 62 3.96 -3.45 -12.13
CA LEU A 62 2.82 -4.23 -11.66
C LEU A 62 1.89 -3.41 -10.74
N SER A 63 2.45 -2.62 -9.82
CA SER A 63 1.67 -1.80 -8.87
C SER A 63 0.85 -0.73 -9.60
N ALA A 64 1.45 -0.04 -10.56
CA ALA A 64 0.75 0.94 -11.39
C ALA A 64 -0.38 0.30 -12.22
N LEU A 65 -0.13 -0.85 -12.84
CA LEU A 65 -1.15 -1.58 -13.61
C LEU A 65 -2.30 -2.09 -12.73
N VAL A 66 -1.98 -2.60 -11.54
CA VAL A 66 -2.99 -3.06 -10.58
C VAL A 66 -3.83 -1.90 -10.08
N SER A 67 -3.22 -0.76 -9.72
CA SER A 67 -3.94 0.46 -9.33
C SER A 67 -4.92 0.90 -10.43
N GLY A 68 -4.45 1.01 -11.68
CA GLY A 68 -5.28 1.38 -12.82
C GLY A 68 -6.42 0.39 -13.09
N SER A 69 -6.10 -0.91 -13.11
CA SER A 69 -7.10 -1.97 -13.30
C SER A 69 -8.16 -1.97 -12.18
N PHE A 70 -7.73 -1.84 -10.93
CA PHE A 70 -8.64 -1.78 -9.78
C PHE A 70 -9.58 -0.57 -9.89
N ALA A 71 -9.05 0.61 -10.25
CA ALA A 71 -9.87 1.80 -10.49
C ALA A 71 -10.93 1.57 -11.58
N SER A 72 -10.57 0.91 -12.69
CA SER A 72 -11.56 0.55 -13.72
C SER A 72 -12.61 -0.43 -13.21
N THR A 73 -12.24 -1.42 -12.39
CA THR A 73 -13.22 -2.38 -11.84
C THR A 73 -14.19 -1.75 -10.84
N ARG A 74 -13.87 -0.60 -10.23
CA ARG A 74 -14.84 0.15 -9.41
C ARG A 74 -15.99 0.70 -10.24
N GLU A 75 -15.74 1.12 -11.48
CA GLU A 75 -16.82 1.53 -12.38
C GLU A 75 -17.71 0.35 -12.77
N VAL A 76 -17.12 -0.85 -12.92
CA VAL A 76 -17.89 -2.08 -13.13
C VAL A 76 -18.78 -2.38 -11.93
N ALA A 77 -18.25 -2.30 -10.70
CA ALA A 77 -19.04 -2.48 -9.48
C ALA A 77 -20.22 -1.50 -9.42
N ARG A 78 -19.96 -0.21 -9.72
CA ARG A 78 -20.99 0.83 -9.78
C ARG A 78 -22.10 0.50 -10.79
N LEU A 79 -21.73 0.03 -11.99
CA LEU A 79 -22.71 -0.38 -13.01
C LEU A 79 -23.57 -1.58 -12.58
N LEU A 80 -23.03 -2.45 -11.73
CA LEU A 80 -23.74 -3.60 -11.16
C LEU A 80 -24.55 -3.25 -9.89
N GLY A 81 -24.48 -2.01 -9.41
CA GLY A 81 -25.14 -1.59 -8.17
C GLY A 81 -24.40 -2.00 -6.89
N GLU A 82 -23.15 -2.46 -7.00
CA GLU A 82 -22.30 -2.79 -5.87
C GLU A 82 -21.50 -1.56 -5.42
N PRO A 83 -21.28 -1.38 -4.10
CA PRO A 83 -20.50 -0.24 -3.60
C PRO A 83 -19.03 -0.32 -4.06
N GLU A 84 -18.43 -1.51 -4.02
CA GLU A 84 -17.09 -1.80 -4.50
C GLU A 84 -16.80 -3.30 -4.55
N PHE A 85 -15.86 -3.69 -5.41
CA PHE A 85 -15.23 -5.01 -5.30
C PHE A 85 -14.05 -4.94 -4.32
N ARG A 86 -14.15 -5.70 -3.22
CA ARG A 86 -13.07 -5.79 -2.23
C ARG A 86 -11.98 -6.79 -2.59
N VAL A 87 -12.29 -7.74 -3.48
CA VAL A 87 -11.36 -8.79 -3.91
C VAL A 87 -11.43 -8.96 -5.41
N LEU A 88 -10.27 -8.98 -6.07
CA LEU A 88 -10.13 -9.38 -7.47
C LEU A 88 -9.17 -10.56 -7.56
N PHE A 89 -9.46 -11.48 -8.47
CA PHE A 89 -8.66 -12.67 -8.71
C PHE A 89 -8.49 -12.86 -10.21
N HIS A 90 -7.24 -12.95 -10.67
CA HIS A 90 -6.94 -13.24 -12.07
C HIS A 90 -6.08 -14.51 -12.12
N GLN A 91 -6.59 -15.50 -12.84
CA GLN A 91 -5.93 -16.79 -13.01
C GLN A 91 -5.21 -16.84 -14.36
N GLY A 92 -3.89 -16.99 -14.32
CA GLY A 92 -3.11 -17.34 -15.51
C GLY A 92 -2.76 -18.82 -15.54
N GLN A 93 -2.14 -19.27 -16.63
CA GLN A 93 -1.68 -20.66 -16.75
C GLN A 93 -0.50 -20.97 -15.81
N GLY A 94 0.45 -20.03 -15.68
CA GLY A 94 1.62 -20.19 -14.82
C GLY A 94 1.58 -19.34 -13.56
N GLN A 95 1.15 -18.09 -13.66
CA GLN A 95 1.07 -17.15 -12.55
C GLN A 95 -0.35 -16.63 -12.40
N SER A 96 -0.75 -16.44 -11.15
CA SER A 96 -2.03 -15.87 -10.77
C SER A 96 -1.81 -14.74 -9.77
N ILE A 97 -2.79 -13.83 -9.71
CA ILE A 97 -2.75 -12.64 -8.86
C ILE A 97 -4.05 -12.52 -8.07
N HIS A 98 -3.91 -12.27 -6.77
CA HIS A 98 -5.01 -11.97 -5.86
C HIS A 98 -4.83 -10.56 -5.33
N ILE A 99 -5.85 -9.71 -5.48
CA ILE A 99 -5.83 -8.32 -5.06
C ILE A 99 -6.91 -8.15 -4.00
N THR A 100 -6.57 -7.58 -2.86
CA THR A 100 -7.50 -7.31 -1.76
C THR A 100 -7.44 -5.84 -1.40
N LEU A 101 -8.60 -5.18 -1.39
CA LEU A 101 -8.74 -3.85 -0.83
C LEU A 101 -8.68 -3.92 0.70
N LEU A 102 -7.79 -3.13 1.28
CA LEU A 102 -7.60 -2.94 2.71
C LEU A 102 -8.08 -1.54 3.09
N GLY A 103 -9.12 -1.47 3.92
CA GLY A 103 -9.84 -0.22 4.16
C GLY A 103 -10.37 0.38 2.85
N GLU A 104 -10.02 1.64 2.57
CA GLU A 104 -10.56 2.44 1.45
C GLU A 104 -9.54 2.77 0.34
N ARG A 105 -8.24 2.64 0.64
CA ARG A 105 -7.18 3.25 -0.18
C ARG A 105 -5.92 2.41 -0.37
N THR A 106 -5.86 1.23 0.24
CA THR A 106 -4.67 0.40 0.21
C THR A 106 -5.02 -0.93 -0.44
N LEU A 107 -4.18 -1.44 -1.33
CA LEU A 107 -4.34 -2.75 -1.94
C LEU A 107 -3.25 -3.68 -1.44
N CYS A 108 -3.62 -4.90 -1.05
CA CYS A 108 -2.70 -6.02 -0.91
C CYS A 108 -2.70 -6.81 -2.22
N VAL A 109 -1.54 -7.00 -2.82
CA VAL A 109 -1.35 -7.73 -4.07
C VAL A 109 -0.51 -8.97 -3.79
N THR A 110 -1.05 -10.14 -4.09
CA THR A 110 -0.33 -11.42 -3.95
C THR A 110 -0.14 -12.05 -5.31
N VAL A 111 1.11 -12.34 -5.67
CA VAL A 111 1.50 -13.09 -6.86
C VAL A 111 1.91 -14.49 -6.46
N PHE A 112 1.34 -15.50 -7.12
CA PHE A 112 1.55 -16.89 -6.77
C PHE A 112 1.45 -17.82 -7.98
N SER A 113 2.11 -18.97 -7.89
CA SER A 113 2.04 -20.01 -8.94
C SER A 113 0.63 -20.55 -9.06
N SER A 114 0.13 -20.71 -10.29
CA SER A 114 -1.19 -21.30 -10.57
C SER A 114 -1.33 -22.76 -10.13
N ALA A 115 -0.25 -23.40 -9.66
CA ALA A 115 -0.31 -24.70 -8.98
C ALA A 115 -0.98 -24.63 -7.60
N ILE A 116 -1.03 -23.44 -6.97
CA ILE A 116 -1.72 -23.23 -5.70
C ILE A 116 -3.22 -23.09 -5.96
N LYS A 117 -4.03 -23.84 -5.19
CA LYS A 117 -5.49 -23.85 -5.32
C LYS A 117 -6.07 -22.48 -4.94
N ALA A 118 -6.97 -21.96 -5.79
CA ALA A 118 -7.61 -20.66 -5.61
C ALA A 118 -8.29 -20.50 -4.23
N GLY A 119 -9.02 -21.51 -3.76
CA GLY A 119 -9.68 -21.46 -2.45
C GLY A 119 -8.69 -21.37 -1.27
N MET A 120 -7.52 -22.02 -1.36
CA MET A 120 -6.50 -21.95 -0.32
C MET A 120 -5.88 -20.55 -0.25
N ILE A 121 -5.51 -19.98 -1.39
CA ILE A 121 -4.93 -18.63 -1.41
C ILE A 121 -5.95 -17.57 -0.97
N GLN A 122 -7.23 -17.74 -1.32
CA GLN A 122 -8.31 -16.84 -0.86
C GLN A 122 -8.44 -16.83 0.67
N VAL A 123 -8.40 -17.99 1.34
CA VAL A 123 -8.45 -18.07 2.81
C VAL A 123 -7.25 -17.37 3.43
N LEU A 124 -6.04 -17.64 2.93
CA LEU A 124 -4.83 -17.04 3.47
C LEU A 124 -4.75 -15.53 3.22
N CYS A 125 -5.18 -15.05 2.05
CA CYS A 125 -5.27 -13.63 1.75
C CYS A 125 -6.29 -12.93 2.66
N LYS A 126 -7.39 -13.59 3.02
CA LYS A 126 -8.37 -13.04 3.96
C LYS A 126 -7.78 -12.89 5.37
N GLU A 127 -7.02 -13.88 5.84
CA GLU A 127 -6.30 -13.80 7.13
C GLU A 127 -5.22 -12.71 7.11
N LEU A 128 -4.51 -12.56 5.99
CA LEU A 128 -3.52 -11.50 5.79
C LEU A 128 -4.19 -10.13 5.84
N ALA A 129 -5.33 -9.96 5.17
CA ALA A 129 -6.05 -8.70 5.12
C ALA A 129 -6.45 -8.21 6.53
N VAL A 130 -6.95 -9.10 7.38
CA VAL A 130 -7.30 -8.75 8.78
C VAL A 130 -6.09 -8.23 9.56
N GLN A 131 -4.93 -8.88 9.42
CA GLN A 131 -3.70 -8.46 10.11
C GLN A 131 -3.19 -7.13 9.60
N LEU A 132 -3.19 -6.92 8.28
CA LEU A 132 -2.76 -5.67 7.67
C LEU A 132 -3.72 -4.53 8.04
N GLU A 133 -5.04 -4.73 7.94
CA GLU A 133 -6.04 -3.72 8.32
C GLU A 133 -5.90 -3.29 9.78
N ALA A 134 -5.54 -4.19 10.71
CA ALA A 134 -5.25 -3.81 12.09
C ALA A 134 -4.10 -2.78 12.17
N ILE A 135 -2.99 -3.04 11.48
CA ILE A 135 -1.83 -2.14 11.42
C ILE A 135 -2.21 -0.81 10.74
N LEU A 136 -2.92 -0.86 9.61
CA LEU A 136 -3.35 0.33 8.88
C LEU A 136 -4.29 1.21 9.71
N ASN A 137 -5.22 0.61 10.46
CA ASN A 137 -6.16 1.31 11.32
C ASN A 137 -5.47 1.98 12.51
N GLU A 138 -4.48 1.31 13.11
CA GLU A 138 -3.62 1.93 14.13
C GLU A 138 -2.83 3.10 13.55
N ALA A 139 -2.29 2.93 12.35
CA ALA A 139 -1.54 3.96 11.66
C ALA A 139 -2.40 5.21 11.38
N ALA A 140 -3.64 5.01 10.95
CA ALA A 140 -4.60 6.06 10.59
C ALA A 140 -5.13 6.86 11.79
N LYS A 141 -5.13 6.29 13.00
CA LYS A 141 -5.62 6.96 14.21
C LYS A 141 -4.64 7.99 14.79
N ARG A 142 -3.37 7.98 14.36
CA ARG A 142 -2.36 8.94 14.83
C ARG A 142 -2.64 10.31 14.21
N LYS A 143 -2.94 11.31 15.04
CA LYS A 143 -3.13 12.67 14.56
C LYS A 143 -1.78 13.31 14.21
N PRO A 144 -1.72 14.20 13.21
CA PRO A 144 -0.50 14.97 12.91
C PRO A 144 -0.01 15.79 14.12
N GLU A 145 -0.95 16.25 14.95
CA GLU A 145 -0.73 17.16 16.10
C GLU A 145 0.01 16.52 17.27
N ASP A 146 -0.06 15.19 17.43
CA ASP A 146 0.60 14.47 18.55
C ASP A 146 2.14 14.52 18.45
N GLN A 147 2.69 14.99 17.32
CA GLN A 147 4.14 15.08 17.07
C GLN A 147 4.68 16.50 16.86
N GLU A 148 3.86 17.55 16.77
CA GLU A 148 4.40 18.93 16.74
C GLU A 148 5.24 19.22 18.00
N LYS A 149 4.88 18.65 19.15
CA LYS A 149 5.66 18.72 20.40
C LYS A 149 7.01 17.99 20.37
N ILE A 150 7.24 17.10 19.40
CA ILE A 150 8.50 16.34 19.25
C ILE A 150 9.41 17.00 18.20
N ASN A 151 8.83 17.73 17.23
CA ASN A 151 9.51 18.19 16.02
C ASN A 151 9.71 19.71 15.90
N GLU A 152 9.44 20.52 16.94
CA GLU A 152 9.69 21.97 16.92
C GLU A 152 11.14 22.34 16.52
N GLY A 153 12.13 21.47 16.81
CA GLY A 153 13.52 21.63 16.37
C GLY A 153 13.83 21.11 14.96
N LEU A 154 13.05 20.16 14.45
CA LEU A 154 13.26 19.54 13.13
C LEU A 154 12.70 20.40 12.00
N GLY A 155 11.58 21.11 12.21
CA GLY A 155 10.92 21.88 11.15
C GLY A 155 11.76 23.02 10.56
N LYS A 156 12.52 23.74 11.40
CA LYS A 156 13.43 24.82 10.93
C LYS A 156 14.65 24.25 10.20
N ASN A 157 15.35 23.30 10.83
CA ASN A 157 16.54 22.69 10.23
C ASN A 157 16.22 21.98 8.91
N PHE A 158 15.08 21.29 8.82
CA PHE A 158 14.64 20.62 7.60
C PHE A 158 14.30 21.61 6.48
N SER A 159 13.69 22.76 6.81
CA SER A 159 13.32 23.77 5.81
C SER A 159 14.55 24.45 5.21
N ASP A 160 15.54 24.79 6.05
CA ASP A 160 16.77 25.43 5.60
C ASP A 160 17.64 24.45 4.78
N GLU A 161 17.71 23.18 5.19
CA GLU A 161 18.46 22.16 4.46
C GLU A 161 17.82 21.78 3.12
N MET A 162 16.50 21.70 3.07
CA MET A 162 15.77 21.45 1.83
C MET A 162 15.92 22.59 0.83
N LYS A 163 15.95 23.85 1.30
CA LYS A 163 16.20 25.03 0.46
C LYS A 163 17.60 24.99 -0.17
N ASN A 164 18.62 24.70 0.64
CA ASN A 164 20.00 24.57 0.16
C ASN A 164 20.16 23.44 -0.87
N GLN A 165 19.48 22.29 -0.67
CA GLN A 165 19.51 21.21 -1.66
C GLN A 165 18.78 21.56 -2.95
N LEU A 166 17.64 22.24 -2.89
CA LEU A 166 16.92 22.73 -4.07
C LEU A 166 17.77 23.72 -4.87
N ASP A 167 18.41 24.67 -4.19
CA ASP A 167 19.31 25.63 -4.82
C ASP A 167 20.53 24.93 -5.45
N ALA A 168 21.06 23.87 -4.82
CA ALA A 168 22.14 23.07 -5.41
C ALA A 168 21.72 22.27 -6.66
N LEU A 169 20.47 21.81 -6.72
CA LEU A 169 19.95 21.01 -7.82
C LEU A 169 19.46 21.86 -9.01
N PHE A 170 18.92 23.05 -8.75
CA PHE A 170 18.24 23.88 -9.74
C PHE A 170 18.77 25.31 -9.86
N GLY A 171 19.68 25.76 -8.99
CA GLY A 171 20.17 27.14 -8.95
C GLY A 171 21.11 27.54 -10.09
N ASN A 172 21.49 26.60 -10.96
CA ASN A 172 22.29 26.85 -12.17
C ASN A 172 21.48 26.70 -13.47
N LEU A 173 20.15 26.66 -13.41
CA LEU A 173 19.27 26.75 -14.58
C LEU A 173 18.85 28.20 -14.89
#